data_AF-A0A377AKY3-F1
#
_entry.id   AF-A0A377AKY3-F1
#
_cell.length_a   1.000
_cell.length_b   1.000
_cell.length_c   1.000
_cell.angle_alpha   90.00
_cell.angle_beta   90.00
_cell.angle_gamma   90.00
#
_symmetry.space_group_name_H-M   'P 1'
#
loop_
_entity.id
_entity.type
_entity.pdbx_description
1 polymer ?
#
loop_
_entity_poly.entity_id
_entity_poly.type
_entity_poly.pdbx_seq_one_letter_code
_entity_poly.pdbx_strand_id
1 'polypeptide(L)'
;MSMKTRWQEGNEEREMTSPLSLVISAFARVEDVRHTITPQLSTEDNALLLIDLGKGNNALGATALAQVYRQLGDKPADVRDVAQLKGFYDAIQALVAQRKLLAYHDRSDGGLLVTLAEMAFGWSLRH
;
A
#
# COMPACT_ATOMS: atom_id res chain seq x y z
N MET A 1 -8.82 25.42 6.85
CA MET A 1 -9.31 24.05 7.07
C MET A 1 -10.73 23.94 6.50
N SER A 2 -10.90 23.86 5.18
CA SER A 2 -12.23 23.87 4.54
C SER A 2 -12.24 23.08 3.22
N MET A 3 -11.93 21.78 3.28
CA MET A 3 -12.03 20.91 2.10
C MET A 3 -13.48 20.48 1.88
N LYS A 4 -14.29 21.41 1.39
CA LYS A 4 -15.68 21.19 1.01
C LYS A 4 -16.07 22.12 -0.13
N THR A 5 -16.94 21.64 -0.99
CA THR A 5 -17.47 22.40 -2.13
C THR A 5 -19.00 22.39 -2.06
N ARG A 6 -19.61 23.55 -2.26
CA ARG A 6 -21.07 23.70 -2.35
C ARG A 6 -21.44 24.29 -3.70
N TRP A 7 -22.51 23.80 -4.30
CA TRP A 7 -23.05 24.32 -5.55
C TRP A 7 -24.56 24.11 -5.61
N GLN A 8 -25.24 24.81 -6.53
CA GLN A 8 -26.64 24.58 -6.84
C GLN A 8 -26.76 23.59 -7.99
N GLU A 9 -27.58 22.57 -7.83
CA GLU A 9 -27.92 21.62 -8.88
C GLU A 9 -29.43 21.66 -9.13
N GLY A 10 -29.83 22.44 -10.12
CA GLY A 10 -31.24 22.79 -10.33
C GLY A 10 -31.76 23.68 -9.20
N ASN A 11 -32.75 23.19 -8.47
CA ASN A 11 -33.33 23.88 -7.30
C ASN A 11 -32.81 23.32 -5.95
N GLU A 12 -31.82 22.42 -5.98
CA GLU A 12 -31.26 21.79 -4.78
C GLU A 12 -29.85 22.29 -4.50
N GLU A 13 -29.58 22.62 -3.24
CA GLU A 13 -28.21 22.86 -2.77
C GLU A 13 -27.51 21.51 -2.56
N ARG A 14 -26.32 21.35 -3.16
CA ARG A 14 -25.45 20.19 -2.93
C ARG A 14 -24.18 20.60 -2.22
N GLU A 15 -23.70 19.68 -1.38
CA GLU A 15 -22.42 19.79 -0.66
C GLU A 15 -21.63 18.50 -0.84
N MET A 16 -20.39 18.61 -1.30
CA MET A 16 -19.41 17.53 -1.29
C MET A 16 -18.32 17.86 -0.28
N THR A 17 -18.13 16.99 0.70
CA THR A 17 -17.15 17.16 1.77
C THR A 17 -16.09 16.09 1.67
N SER A 18 -14.82 16.47 1.65
CA SER A 18 -13.72 15.53 1.65
C SER A 18 -13.58 14.85 3.02
N PRO A 19 -13.18 13.57 3.07
CA PRO A 19 -12.74 12.96 4.33
C PRO A 19 -11.50 13.69 4.87
N LEU A 20 -11.23 13.53 6.17
CA LEU A 20 -9.97 13.98 6.75
C LEU A 20 -8.82 13.31 5.98
N SER A 21 -8.07 14.12 5.24
CA SER A 21 -7.02 13.64 4.35
C SER A 21 -5.66 13.99 4.94
N LEU A 22 -4.98 12.98 5.47
CA LEU A 22 -3.61 13.08 5.94
C LEU A 22 -2.67 12.57 4.86
N VAL A 23 -1.72 13.40 4.46
CA VAL A 23 -0.61 13.01 3.58
C VAL A 23 0.67 13.03 4.41
N ILE A 24 1.31 11.87 4.54
CA ILE A 24 2.61 11.72 5.22
C ILE A 24 3.70 11.60 4.16
N SER A 25 4.75 12.41 4.28
CA SER A 25 5.97 12.29 3.47
C SER A 25 7.14 11.89 4.36
N ALA A 26 7.82 10.80 3.99
CA ALA A 26 8.99 10.30 4.71
C ALA A 26 10.29 10.71 3.99
N PHE A 27 11.29 11.13 4.75
CA PHE A 27 12.62 11.49 4.25
C PHE A 27 13.68 10.76 5.08
N ALA A 28 14.65 10.12 4.41
CA ALA A 28 15.74 9.40 5.06
C ALA A 28 17.04 9.56 4.26
N ARG A 29 18.17 9.55 4.96
CA ARG A 29 19.49 9.42 4.32
C ARG A 29 19.62 7.98 3.80
N VAL A 30 20.01 7.84 2.53
CA VAL A 30 20.31 6.54 1.92
C VAL A 30 21.81 6.26 2.07
N GLU A 31 22.17 5.07 2.54
CA GLU A 31 23.57 4.64 2.67
C GLU A 31 24.18 4.25 1.33
N ASP A 32 23.48 3.45 0.53
CA ASP A 32 23.88 3.05 -0.82
C ASP A 32 22.65 2.90 -1.73
N VAL A 33 22.53 3.80 -2.71
CA VAL A 33 21.40 3.83 -3.65
C VAL A 33 21.32 2.60 -4.55
N ARG A 34 22.44 1.88 -4.73
CA ARG A 34 22.51 0.72 -5.64
C ARG A 34 21.77 -0.50 -5.10
N HIS A 35 21.45 -0.54 -3.81
CA HIS A 35 20.73 -1.66 -3.20
C HIS A 35 19.22 -1.40 -3.12
N THR A 36 18.73 -0.35 -3.78
CA THR A 36 17.29 -0.09 -3.88
C THR A 36 16.59 -1.24 -4.57
N ILE A 37 15.59 -1.81 -3.90
CA ILE A 37 14.77 -2.91 -4.42
C ILE A 37 13.48 -2.34 -5.03
N THR A 38 13.02 -2.94 -6.12
CA THR A 38 11.79 -2.55 -6.82
C THR A 38 10.77 -3.70 -6.82
N PRO A 39 9.52 -3.45 -7.24
CA PRO A 39 8.54 -4.51 -7.48
C PRO A 39 8.87 -5.49 -8.61
N GLN A 40 9.95 -5.28 -9.37
CA GLN A 40 10.24 -6.08 -10.56
C GLN A 40 10.65 -7.51 -10.18
N LEU A 41 9.79 -8.49 -10.48
CA LEU A 41 10.07 -9.90 -10.22
C LEU A 41 11.19 -10.47 -11.09
N SER A 42 12.01 -11.32 -10.48
CA SER A 42 12.96 -12.20 -11.16
C SER A 42 12.28 -13.50 -11.58
N THR A 43 12.71 -14.09 -12.71
CA THR A 43 12.22 -15.39 -13.21
C THR A 43 13.13 -16.56 -12.86
N GLU A 44 14.23 -16.31 -12.14
CA GLU A 44 15.01 -17.40 -11.56
C GLU A 44 14.22 -18.11 -10.46
N ASP A 45 14.68 -19.29 -10.02
CA ASP A 45 14.03 -20.04 -8.94
C ASP A 45 13.90 -19.15 -7.70
N ASN A 46 12.67 -18.85 -7.31
CA ASN A 46 12.37 -17.89 -6.26
C ASN A 46 11.20 -18.34 -5.38
N ALA A 47 11.05 -17.65 -4.24
CA ALA A 47 9.92 -17.82 -3.33
C ALA A 47 9.28 -16.46 -3.06
N LEU A 48 7.96 -16.39 -3.16
CA LEU A 48 7.17 -15.22 -2.78
C LEU A 48 6.69 -15.37 -1.34
N LEU A 49 7.00 -14.39 -0.50
CA LEU A 49 6.65 -14.37 0.92
C LEU A 49 5.74 -13.18 1.23
N LEU A 50 4.57 -13.46 1.77
CA LEU A 50 3.69 -12.44 2.32
C LEU A 50 4.04 -12.19 3.79
N ILE A 51 4.36 -10.95 4.13
CA ILE A 51 4.44 -10.48 5.52
C ILE A 51 3.13 -9.80 5.88
N ASP A 52 2.21 -10.54 6.51
CA ASP A 52 0.89 -10.01 6.87
C ASP A 52 0.90 -9.26 8.21
N LEU A 53 1.19 -7.96 8.16
CA LEU A 53 1.07 -7.06 9.32
C LEU A 53 -0.40 -6.85 9.77
N GLY A 54 -1.37 -7.32 8.97
CA GLY A 54 -2.79 -7.35 9.34
C GLY A 54 -3.14 -8.46 10.35
N LYS A 55 -2.22 -9.40 10.61
CA LYS A 55 -2.41 -10.53 11.53
C LYS A 55 -3.71 -11.30 11.25
N GLY A 56 -4.04 -11.52 9.99
CA GLY A 56 -5.25 -12.22 9.55
C GLY A 56 -6.57 -11.47 9.76
N ASN A 57 -6.57 -10.19 10.18
CA ASN A 57 -7.81 -9.42 10.35
C ASN A 57 -8.59 -9.26 9.04
N ASN A 58 -7.89 -9.23 7.89
CA ASN A 58 -8.48 -9.21 6.56
C ASN A 58 -9.64 -8.21 6.41
N ALA A 59 -9.46 -7.02 6.97
CA ALA A 59 -10.46 -5.96 7.03
C ALA A 59 -10.77 -5.40 5.64
N LEU A 60 -12.07 -5.20 5.34
CA LEU A 60 -12.56 -4.75 4.02
C LEU A 60 -13.24 -3.38 4.03
N GLY A 61 -13.37 -2.73 5.19
CA GLY A 61 -13.90 -1.37 5.29
C GLY A 61 -12.94 -0.33 4.70
N ALA A 62 -13.51 0.68 4.04
CA ALA A 62 -12.79 1.77 3.36
C ALA A 62 -11.71 1.29 2.37
N THR A 63 -11.89 0.10 1.78
CA THR A 63 -10.97 -0.44 0.77
C THR A 63 -11.38 -0.06 -0.65
N ALA A 64 -10.44 -0.11 -1.59
CA ALA A 64 -10.73 -0.01 -3.02
C ALA A 64 -11.81 -1.01 -3.48
N LEU A 65 -11.82 -2.22 -2.90
CA LEU A 65 -12.87 -3.23 -3.15
C LEU A 65 -14.25 -2.70 -2.75
N ALA A 66 -14.42 -2.22 -1.52
CA ALA A 66 -15.71 -1.67 -1.07
C ALA A 66 -16.13 -0.48 -1.94
N GLN A 67 -15.18 0.40 -2.30
CA GLN A 67 -15.43 1.59 -3.10
C GLN A 67 -15.98 1.26 -4.50
N VAL A 68 -15.42 0.28 -5.22
CA VAL A 68 -15.92 -0.09 -6.56
C VAL A 68 -17.32 -0.72 -6.51
N TYR A 69 -17.73 -1.25 -5.35
CA TYR A 69 -19.09 -1.70 -5.09
C TYR A 69 -19.99 -0.62 -4.48
N ARG A 70 -19.55 0.65 -4.47
CA ARG A 70 -20.28 1.80 -3.90
C ARG A 70 -20.63 1.61 -2.42
N GLN A 71 -19.78 0.90 -1.69
CA GLN A 71 -19.91 0.64 -0.26
C GLN A 71 -18.74 1.24 0.51
N LEU A 72 -18.98 1.56 1.79
CA LEU A 72 -17.91 1.89 2.73
C LEU A 72 -17.41 0.66 3.48
N GLY A 73 -18.24 -0.36 3.68
CA GLY A 73 -17.93 -1.53 4.50
C GLY A 73 -18.05 -1.27 6.01
N ASP A 74 -17.50 -2.18 6.81
CA ASP A 74 -17.63 -2.16 8.29
C ASP A 74 -16.34 -1.66 8.96
N LYS A 75 -15.30 -2.51 9.03
CA LYS A 75 -14.05 -2.19 9.73
C LYS A 75 -12.89 -1.98 8.74
N PRO A 76 -12.15 -0.86 8.84
CA PRO A 76 -10.96 -0.65 8.03
C PRO A 76 -9.72 -1.36 8.60
N ALA A 77 -8.64 -1.35 7.81
CA ALA A 77 -7.31 -1.71 8.29
C ALA A 77 -6.78 -0.66 9.28
N ASP A 78 -5.89 -1.10 10.17
CA ASP A 78 -5.21 -0.24 11.15
C ASP A 78 -3.87 -0.89 11.52
N VAL A 79 -2.95 -0.14 12.14
CA VAL A 79 -1.71 -0.69 12.70
C VAL A 79 -2.10 -1.64 13.84
N ARG A 80 -1.91 -2.94 13.60
CA ARG A 80 -2.29 -3.99 14.56
C ARG A 80 -1.28 -4.18 15.69
N ASP A 81 -0.02 -3.87 15.43
CA ASP A 81 1.08 -4.05 16.37
C ASP A 81 2.27 -3.14 15.98
N VAL A 82 2.55 -2.13 16.81
CA VAL A 82 3.61 -1.15 16.55
C VAL A 82 5.01 -1.79 16.62
N ALA A 83 5.21 -2.76 17.52
CA ALA A 83 6.49 -3.44 17.66
C ALA A 83 6.76 -4.30 16.43
N GLN A 84 5.74 -4.98 15.90
CA GLN A 84 5.87 -5.73 14.64
C GLN A 84 6.07 -4.81 13.43
N LEU A 85 5.43 -3.64 13.39
CA LEU A 85 5.66 -2.67 12.31
C LEU A 85 7.12 -2.17 12.31
N LYS A 86 7.67 -1.85 13.48
CA LYS A 86 9.08 -1.48 13.61
C LYS A 86 9.99 -2.65 13.23
N GLY A 87 9.71 -3.85 13.76
CA GLY A 87 10.48 -5.06 13.46
C GLY A 87 10.46 -5.43 11.98
N PHE A 88 9.34 -5.19 11.30
CA PHE A 88 9.23 -5.33 9.85
C PHE A 88 10.18 -4.38 9.12
N TYR A 89 10.18 -3.10 9.47
CA TYR A 89 11.12 -2.14 8.89
C TYR A 89 12.57 -2.57 9.12
N ASP A 90 12.94 -2.89 10.37
CA ASP A 90 14.30 -3.30 10.72
C ASP A 90 14.73 -4.56 9.95
N ALA A 91 13.83 -5.54 9.81
CA ALA A 91 14.09 -6.77 9.06
C ALA A 91 14.28 -6.51 7.56
N ILE A 92 13.44 -5.67 6.95
CA ILE A 92 13.59 -5.30 5.54
C ILE A 92 14.92 -4.56 5.32
N GLN A 93 15.29 -3.62 6.19
CA GLN A 93 16.59 -2.92 6.10
C GLN A 93 17.76 -3.91 6.16
N ALA A 94 17.72 -4.88 7.07
CA ALA A 94 18.73 -5.92 7.17
C ALA A 94 18.81 -6.80 5.91
N LEU A 95 17.66 -7.19 5.34
CA LEU A 95 17.61 -8.01 4.13
C LEU A 95 18.10 -7.25 2.88
N VAL A 96 17.82 -5.95 2.79
CA VAL A 96 18.36 -5.05 1.75
C VAL A 96 19.89 -4.97 1.88
N ALA A 97 20.41 -4.67 3.07
CA ALA A 97 21.85 -4.57 3.31
C ALA A 97 22.60 -5.88 3.00
N GLN A 98 21.97 -7.03 3.28
CA GLN A 98 22.52 -8.36 3.00
C GLN A 98 22.28 -8.84 1.57
N ARG A 99 21.61 -8.05 0.72
CA ARG A 99 21.23 -8.40 -0.66
C ARG A 99 20.47 -9.73 -0.76
N LYS A 100 19.50 -9.94 0.13
CA LYS A 100 18.68 -11.15 0.20
C LYS A 100 17.31 -11.03 -0.48
N LEU A 101 16.97 -9.84 -0.98
CA LEU A 101 15.70 -9.60 -1.67
C LEU A 101 15.93 -9.52 -3.18
N LEU A 102 15.12 -10.27 -3.93
CA LEU A 102 15.05 -10.16 -5.39
C LEU A 102 14.12 -9.00 -5.81
N ALA A 103 12.99 -8.87 -5.11
CA ALA A 103 11.98 -7.86 -5.35
C ALA A 103 11.26 -7.53 -4.04
N TYR A 104 10.63 -6.37 -3.99
CA TYR A 104 9.79 -5.94 -2.87
C TYR A 104 8.68 -5.02 -3.40
N HIS A 105 7.45 -5.28 -2.95
CA HIS A 105 6.32 -4.40 -3.17
C HIS A 105 5.43 -4.43 -1.92
N ASP A 106 5.07 -3.27 -1.42
CA ASP A 106 4.15 -3.13 -0.30
C ASP A 106 2.70 -3.42 -0.70
N ARG A 107 1.86 -3.65 0.32
CA ARG A 107 0.42 -3.85 0.16
C ARG A 107 -0.32 -2.58 0.57
N SER A 108 -1.01 -1.96 -0.39
CA SER A 108 -1.78 -0.73 -0.21
C SER A 108 -3.16 -0.86 -0.86
N ASP A 109 -3.53 0.05 -1.77
CA ASP A 109 -4.82 0.04 -2.46
C ASP A 109 -4.99 -1.22 -3.33
N GLY A 110 -6.18 -1.82 -3.27
CA GLY A 110 -6.46 -3.09 -3.95
C GLY A 110 -5.84 -4.34 -3.30
N GLY A 111 -5.05 -4.17 -2.24
CA GLY A 111 -4.56 -5.26 -1.40
C GLY A 111 -3.59 -6.20 -2.11
N LEU A 112 -3.49 -7.44 -1.61
CA LEU A 112 -2.50 -8.41 -2.09
C LEU A 112 -2.66 -8.73 -3.59
N LEU A 113 -3.90 -8.69 -4.10
CA LEU A 113 -4.19 -8.90 -5.51
C LEU A 113 -3.43 -7.89 -6.38
N VAL A 114 -3.57 -6.60 -6.07
CA VAL A 114 -2.94 -5.53 -6.85
C VAL A 114 -1.42 -5.57 -6.69
N THR A 115 -0.91 -5.76 -5.48
CA THR A 115 0.54 -5.94 -5.24
C THR A 115 1.13 -7.03 -6.15
N LEU A 116 0.53 -8.22 -6.19
CA LEU A 116 1.04 -9.31 -7.04
C LEU A 116 0.88 -9.02 -8.54
N ALA A 117 -0.22 -8.38 -8.94
CA ALA A 117 -0.44 -7.99 -10.32
C ALA A 117 0.60 -6.96 -10.79
N GLU A 118 0.88 -5.92 -10.00
CA GLU A 118 1.87 -4.89 -10.31
C GLU A 118 3.30 -5.45 -10.36
N MET A 119 3.63 -6.34 -9.43
CA MET A 119 4.90 -7.09 -9.45
C MET A 119 5.06 -7.92 -10.74
N ALA A 120 3.98 -8.54 -11.21
CA ALA A 120 3.97 -9.30 -12.46
C ALA A 120 4.02 -8.39 -13.71
N PHE A 121 3.39 -7.22 -13.69
CA PHE A 121 3.44 -6.26 -14.81
C PHE A 121 4.84 -5.66 -15.00
N GLY A 122 5.56 -5.40 -13.90
CA GLY A 122 6.95 -4.91 -13.95
C GLY A 122 7.90 -5.83 -14.73
N TRP A 123 7.56 -7.10 -14.86
CA TRP A 123 8.30 -8.07 -15.68
C TRP A 123 8.04 -7.91 -17.19
N SER A 124 6.80 -7.61 -17.60
CA SER A 124 6.38 -7.60 -19.02
C SER A 124 6.99 -6.48 -19.88
N LEU A 125 7.63 -5.48 -19.28
CA LEU A 125 8.13 -4.28 -19.98
C LEU A 125 9.54 -4.44 -20.57
N ARG A 126 10.06 -5.66 -20.70
CA ARG A 126 11.39 -5.96 -21.28
C ARG A 126 11.35 -6.88 -22.52
N HIS A 127 10.25 -6.91 -23.26
CA HIS A 127 10.18 -7.56 -24.58
C HIS A 127 10.03 -6.51 -25.68
#